data_AF-A0A6G1SUW0-F1
#
_entry.id   AF-A0A6G1SUW0-F1
#
_cell.length_a   1.000
_cell.length_b   1.000
_cell.length_c   1.000
_cell.angle_alpha   90.00
_cell.angle_beta   90.00
_cell.angle_gamma   90.00
#
_symmetry.space_group_name_H-M   'P 1'
#
loop_
_entity.id
_entity.type
_entity.pdbx_description
1 polymer ?
#
loop_
_entity_poly.entity_id
_entity_poly.type
_entity_poly.pdbx_seq_one_letter_code
_entity_poly.pdbx_strand_id
1 'polypeptide(L)'
;MSGDLDTTFGGWRACDACGEAGLRDPSEGALSVAIDQLEERRAELRTQEEAERGGEQAGPLPGLVPWDWGHRDCFPDRQPPYLIEGERMDTLPEMMARTLQLLDEDWFLETAWEDAVRRFYSIPFE
;
A
#
# COMPACT_ATOMS: atom_id res chain seq x y z
N MET A 1 -26.27 -11.63 19.59
CA MET A 1 -26.17 -10.75 18.41
C MET A 1 -24.79 -10.12 18.48
N SER A 2 -23.78 -10.85 17.99
CA SER A 2 -22.42 -10.35 17.84
C SER A 2 -22.38 -9.75 16.44
N GLY A 3 -22.47 -8.43 16.34
CA GLY A 3 -22.55 -7.73 15.07
C GLY A 3 -21.23 -7.81 14.30
N ASP A 4 -21.34 -7.86 12.97
CA ASP A 4 -20.29 -7.82 11.93
C ASP A 4 -19.37 -6.57 12.01
N LEU A 5 -18.80 -6.24 13.16
CA LEU A 5 -17.85 -5.13 13.30
C LEU A 5 -16.48 -5.47 12.69
N ASP A 6 -16.17 -6.74 12.50
CA ASP A 6 -14.83 -7.27 12.19
C ASP A 6 -14.41 -7.15 10.71
N THR A 7 -15.21 -6.47 9.89
CA THR A 7 -14.93 -6.19 8.47
C THR A 7 -15.41 -4.80 8.04
N THR A 8 -15.81 -3.96 9.00
CA THR A 8 -16.45 -2.68 8.68
C THR A 8 -15.44 -1.71 8.05
N PHE A 9 -15.84 -1.14 6.92
CA PHE A 9 -15.11 -0.06 6.27
C PHE A 9 -15.02 1.16 7.18
N GLY A 10 -13.80 1.55 7.57
CA GLY A 10 -13.49 2.62 8.50
C GLY A 10 -13.61 4.03 7.93
N GLY A 11 -14.03 4.15 6.66
CA GLY A 11 -14.18 5.43 5.97
C GLY A 11 -12.92 5.86 5.23
N TRP A 12 -13.11 6.82 4.33
CA TRP A 12 -12.03 7.41 3.55
C TRP A 12 -11.18 8.34 4.41
N ARG A 13 -9.86 8.18 4.31
CA ARG A 13 -8.86 8.99 5.04
C ARG A 13 -8.57 10.28 4.30
N ALA A 14 -7.93 11.22 4.99
CA ALA A 14 -7.36 12.42 4.36
C ALA A 14 -6.34 12.03 3.28
N CYS A 15 -6.18 12.87 2.27
CA CYS A 15 -5.21 12.67 1.22
C CYS A 15 -3.78 12.83 1.75
N ASP A 16 -2.95 11.79 1.64
CA ASP A 16 -1.56 11.79 2.09
C ASP A 16 -0.69 12.78 1.27
N ALA A 17 -1.09 13.11 0.04
CA ALA A 17 -0.36 14.02 -0.84
C ALA A 17 -0.70 15.51 -0.63
N CYS A 18 -1.98 15.87 -0.52
CA CYS A 18 -2.41 17.27 -0.40
C CYS A 18 -2.92 17.65 1.00
N GLY A 19 -3.14 16.68 1.90
CA GLY A 19 -3.62 16.90 3.25
C GLY A 19 -5.11 17.24 3.37
N GLU A 20 -5.85 17.28 2.26
CA GLU A 20 -7.29 17.53 2.29
C GLU A 20 -8.05 16.41 3.00
N ALA A 21 -9.15 16.78 3.68
CA ALA A 21 -9.93 15.88 4.51
C ALA A 21 -10.58 14.74 3.72
N GLY A 22 -11.00 13.70 4.43
CA GLY A 22 -11.51 12.43 3.88
C GLY A 22 -12.39 12.57 2.64
N LEU A 23 -11.96 11.91 1.56
CA LEU A 23 -12.69 11.77 0.31
C LEU A 23 -14.14 11.35 0.57
N ARG A 24 -15.10 11.95 -0.12
CA ARG A 24 -16.53 11.60 0.04
C ARG A 24 -17.01 10.63 -1.03
N ASP A 25 -16.26 10.52 -2.12
CA ASP A 25 -16.56 9.67 -3.27
C ASP A 25 -15.35 8.76 -3.56
N PRO A 26 -15.53 7.41 -3.56
CA PRO A 26 -14.45 6.48 -3.90
C PRO A 26 -13.87 6.69 -5.31
N SER A 27 -14.66 7.21 -6.26
CA SER A 27 -14.23 7.42 -7.65
C SER A 27 -13.17 8.52 -7.79
N GLU A 28 -13.04 9.38 -6.78
CA GLU A 28 -12.02 10.43 -6.69
C GLU A 28 -10.73 9.94 -6.02
N GLY A 29 -10.79 8.81 -5.33
CA GLY A 29 -9.70 8.26 -4.54
C GLY A 29 -8.82 7.27 -5.28
N ALA A 30 -7.59 7.13 -4.79
CA ALA A 30 -6.69 6.06 -5.18
C ALA A 30 -5.75 5.69 -4.03
N LEU A 31 -5.41 4.40 -3.97
CA LEU A 31 -4.32 3.86 -3.19
C LEU A 31 -3.15 3.61 -4.15
N SER A 32 -1.96 4.09 -3.81
CA SER A 32 -0.84 4.02 -4.73
C SER A 32 0.51 3.88 -4.04
N VAL A 33 1.45 3.21 -4.70
CA VAL A 33 2.84 3.08 -4.25
C VAL A 33 3.75 3.90 -5.17
N ALA A 34 4.74 4.57 -4.59
CA ALA A 34 5.67 5.41 -5.34
C ALA A 34 6.77 4.55 -6.01
N ILE A 35 6.94 4.69 -7.32
CA ILE A 35 7.86 3.87 -8.12
C ILE A 35 9.32 4.16 -7.76
N ASP A 36 9.65 5.43 -7.53
CA ASP A 36 10.98 5.87 -7.10
C ASP A 36 11.39 5.24 -5.76
N GLN A 37 10.45 5.12 -4.81
CA GLN A 37 10.70 4.44 -3.55
C GLN A 37 10.91 2.93 -3.69
N LEU A 38 10.19 2.28 -4.63
CA LEU A 38 10.45 0.87 -4.97
C LEU A 38 11.83 0.70 -5.60
N GLU A 39 12.25 1.59 -6.49
CA GLU A 39 13.57 1.54 -7.12
C GLU A 39 14.69 1.75 -6.10
N GLU A 40 14.52 2.71 -5.18
CA GLU A 40 15.43 2.95 -4.06
C GLU A 40 15.53 1.71 -3.17
N ARG A 41 14.39 1.15 -2.75
CA ARG A 41 14.32 -0.09 -1.96
C ARG A 41 15.08 -1.25 -2.62
N ARG A 42 14.89 -1.44 -3.92
CA ARG A 42 15.60 -2.48 -4.69
C ARG A 42 17.09 -2.22 -4.78
N ALA A 43 17.51 -0.97 -4.87
CA ALA A 43 18.93 -0.61 -4.85
C ALA A 43 19.56 -0.94 -3.49
N GLU A 44 18.89 -0.59 -2.40
CA GLU A 44 19.34 -0.90 -1.04
C GLU A 44 19.45 -2.41 -0.80
N LEU A 45 18.45 -3.19 -1.23
CA LEU A 45 18.48 -4.65 -1.16
C LEU A 45 19.67 -5.23 -1.91
N ARG A 46 19.95 -4.76 -3.14
CA ARG A 46 21.12 -5.20 -3.91
C ARG A 46 22.43 -4.87 -3.20
N THR A 47 22.57 -3.65 -2.68
CA THR A 47 23.77 -3.25 -1.92
C THR A 47 23.97 -4.12 -0.68
N GLN A 48 22.89 -4.48 0.00
CA GLN A 48 22.97 -5.36 1.16
C GLN A 48 23.39 -6.78 0.76
N GLU A 49 22.78 -7.37 -0.27
CA GLU A 49 23.17 -8.69 -0.78
C GLU A 49 24.65 -8.74 -1.20
N GLU A 50 25.15 -7.66 -1.80
CA GLU A 50 26.56 -7.53 -2.18
C GLU A 50 27.47 -7.48 -0.95
N ALA A 51 27.11 -6.71 0.07
CA ALA A 51 27.85 -6.65 1.34
C ALA A 51 27.89 -8.02 2.05
N GLU A 52 26.75 -8.72 2.11
CA GLU A 52 26.67 -10.07 2.70
C GLU A 52 27.53 -11.08 1.95
N ARG A 53 27.50 -11.07 0.61
CA ARG A 53 28.39 -11.91 -0.22
C ARG A 53 29.87 -11.55 -0.04
N GLY A 54 30.17 -10.27 0.21
CA GLY A 54 31.51 -9.76 0.49
C GLY A 54 32.04 -10.10 1.90
N GLY A 55 31.20 -10.66 2.77
CA GLY A 55 31.54 -10.91 4.17
C GLY A 55 31.57 -9.65 5.04
N GLU A 56 31.03 -8.55 4.53
CA GLU A 56 30.81 -7.33 5.30
C GLU A 56 29.54 -7.48 6.14
N GLN A 57 29.49 -6.79 7.29
CA GLN A 57 28.29 -6.80 8.11
C GLN A 57 27.23 -5.95 7.41
N ALA A 58 26.20 -6.61 6.88
CA ALA A 58 25.03 -5.94 6.36
C ALA A 58 24.44 -4.96 7.39
N GLY A 59 24.07 -3.77 6.90
CA GLY A 59 23.29 -2.81 7.67
C GLY A 59 21.92 -3.35 8.08
N PRO A 60 21.11 -2.56 8.79
CA PRO A 60 19.73 -2.95 9.08
C PRO A 60 18.97 -3.17 7.77
N LEU A 61 18.11 -4.20 7.75
CA LEU A 61 17.20 -4.43 6.62
C LEU A 61 16.40 -3.16 6.36
N PRO A 62 16.38 -2.64 5.13
CA PRO A 62 15.61 -1.44 4.86
C PRO A 62 14.11 -1.69 5.05
N GLY A 63 13.36 -0.62 5.30
CA GLY A 63 11.92 -0.67 5.59
C GLY A 63 11.07 -1.13 4.40
N LEU A 64 9.78 -1.34 4.64
CA LEU A 64 8.80 -1.57 3.58
C LEU A 64 8.37 -0.24 2.95
N VAL A 65 8.11 -0.25 1.64
CA VAL A 65 7.63 0.93 0.91
C VAL A 65 6.17 1.22 1.28
N PRO A 66 5.84 2.43 1.76
CA PRO A 66 4.47 2.75 2.14
C PRO A 66 3.56 2.87 0.92
N TRP A 67 2.28 2.55 1.13
CA TRP A 67 1.22 2.96 0.23
C TRP A 67 0.65 4.31 0.66
N ASP A 68 0.39 5.18 -0.31
CA ASP A 68 -0.24 6.48 -0.14
C ASP A 68 -1.72 6.38 -0.53
N TRP A 69 -2.59 6.93 0.31
CA TRP A 69 -3.99 7.15 -0.02
C TRP A 69 -4.21 8.60 -0.39
N GLY A 70 -4.99 8.88 -1.44
CA GLY A 70 -5.31 10.26 -1.78
C GLY A 70 -6.21 10.42 -2.97
N HIS A 71 -6.39 11.67 -3.41
CA HIS A 71 -7.06 11.96 -4.67
C HIS A 71 -6.26 11.35 -5.83
N ARG A 72 -6.93 10.72 -6.79
CA ARG A 72 -6.27 10.13 -7.98
C ARG A 72 -5.39 11.15 -8.70
N ASP A 73 -5.87 12.39 -8.83
CA ASP A 73 -5.16 13.47 -9.52
C ASP A 73 -3.92 13.97 -8.75
N CYS A 74 -3.76 13.61 -7.47
CA CYS A 74 -2.52 13.85 -6.73
C CYS A 74 -1.40 12.87 -7.08
N PHE A 75 -1.69 11.83 -7.88
CA PHE A 75 -0.73 10.81 -8.30
C PHE A 75 -0.63 10.70 -9.84
N PRO A 76 -0.37 11.82 -10.56
CA PRO A 76 -0.53 11.88 -12.02
C PRO A 76 0.41 10.96 -12.81
N ASP A 77 1.52 10.57 -12.20
CA ASP A 77 2.62 9.77 -12.73
C ASP A 77 2.51 8.28 -12.37
N ARG A 78 1.53 7.91 -11.55
CA ARG A 78 1.32 6.53 -11.09
C ARG A 78 0.22 5.86 -11.93
N GLN A 79 0.48 4.64 -12.40
CA GLN A 79 -0.45 3.87 -13.24
C GLN A 79 -0.56 2.44 -12.70
N PRO A 80 -1.61 1.66 -13.08
CA PRO A 80 -1.65 0.25 -12.77
C PRO A 80 -0.35 -0.47 -13.20
N PRO A 81 0.18 -1.39 -12.37
CA PRO A 81 -0.39 -1.91 -11.13
C PRO A 81 -0.09 -1.08 -9.86
N TYR A 82 0.70 -0.01 -9.95
CA TYR A 82 1.10 0.84 -8.82
C TYR A 82 0.01 1.80 -8.33
N LEU A 83 -1.12 1.87 -9.03
CA LEU A 83 -2.28 2.69 -8.68
C LEU A 83 -3.56 1.85 -8.71
N ILE A 84 -4.31 1.90 -7.62
CA ILE A 84 -5.60 1.23 -7.43
C ILE A 84 -6.64 2.31 -7.16
N GLU A 85 -7.64 2.40 -8.03
CA GLU A 85 -8.76 3.35 -7.86
C GLU A 85 -9.62 2.98 -6.64
N GLY A 86 -10.09 3.98 -5.90
CA GLY A 86 -10.82 3.81 -4.65
C GLY A 86 -12.11 2.99 -4.81
N GLU A 87 -12.81 3.12 -5.94
CA GLU A 87 -14.00 2.33 -6.29
C GLU A 87 -13.73 0.83 -6.44
N ARG A 88 -12.46 0.41 -6.50
CA ARG A 88 -12.06 -1.00 -6.62
C ARG A 88 -11.67 -1.61 -5.27
N MET A 89 -11.90 -0.87 -4.19
CA MET A 89 -11.48 -1.21 -2.83
C MET A 89 -12.46 -0.69 -1.77
N ASP A 90 -13.67 -0.31 -2.17
CA ASP A 90 -14.69 0.25 -1.27
C ASP A 90 -15.42 -0.83 -0.44
N THR A 91 -15.18 -2.10 -0.77
CA THR A 91 -15.59 -3.26 0.03
C THR A 91 -14.41 -4.19 0.34
N LEU A 92 -14.52 -4.91 1.47
CA LEU A 92 -13.49 -5.88 1.87
C LEU A 92 -13.27 -6.99 0.82
N PRO A 93 -14.31 -7.61 0.21
CA PRO A 93 -14.11 -8.60 -0.85
C PRO A 93 -13.32 -8.06 -2.05
N GLU A 94 -13.55 -6.80 -2.44
CA GLU A 94 -12.79 -6.18 -3.51
C GLU A 94 -11.35 -5.91 -3.10
N MET A 95 -11.11 -5.41 -1.89
CA MET A 95 -9.76 -5.24 -1.34
C MET A 95 -9.00 -6.58 -1.28
N MET A 96 -9.67 -7.68 -0.91
CA MET A 96 -9.10 -9.02 -0.96
C MET A 96 -8.79 -9.47 -2.39
N ALA A 97 -9.69 -9.22 -3.34
CA ALA A 97 -9.46 -9.53 -4.75
C ALA A 97 -8.24 -8.75 -5.30
N ARG A 98 -8.05 -7.50 -4.88
CA ARG A 98 -6.85 -6.71 -5.22
C ARG A 98 -5.60 -7.26 -4.58
N THR A 99 -5.66 -7.67 -3.31
CA THR A 99 -4.54 -8.34 -2.64
C THR A 99 -4.09 -9.57 -3.43
N LEU A 100 -5.02 -10.40 -3.90
CA LEU A 100 -4.69 -11.58 -4.71
C LEU A 100 -4.04 -11.23 -6.05
N GLN A 101 -4.46 -10.13 -6.69
CA GLN A 101 -3.84 -9.66 -7.95
C GLN A 101 -2.43 -9.11 -7.70
N LEU A 102 -2.24 -8.36 -6.62
CA LEU A 102 -0.95 -7.80 -6.27
C LEU A 102 0.05 -8.85 -5.82
N LEU A 103 -0.38 -9.99 -5.28
CA LEU A 103 0.53 -11.07 -4.87
C LEU A 103 1.39 -11.62 -6.03
N ASP A 104 0.94 -11.46 -7.27
CA ASP A 104 1.69 -11.86 -8.46
C ASP A 104 2.74 -10.82 -8.90
N GLU A 105 2.73 -9.63 -8.29
CA GLU A 105 3.68 -8.56 -8.58
C GLU A 105 5.00 -8.79 -7.84
N ASP A 106 6.12 -8.66 -8.56
CA ASP A 106 7.46 -8.94 -8.01
C ASP A 106 7.87 -7.99 -6.87
N TRP A 107 7.26 -6.81 -6.80
CA TRP A 107 7.48 -5.78 -5.79
C TRP A 107 6.54 -5.88 -4.58
N PHE A 108 5.51 -6.73 -4.60
CA PHE A 108 4.45 -6.70 -3.57
C PHE A 108 4.98 -6.88 -2.14
N LEU A 109 5.86 -7.86 -1.94
CA LEU A 109 6.48 -8.16 -0.64
C LEU A 109 7.46 -7.08 -0.17
N GLU A 110 7.80 -6.12 -1.04
CA GLU A 110 8.63 -4.96 -0.70
C GLU A 110 7.80 -3.80 -0.11
N THR A 111 6.47 -3.91 -0.09
CA THR A 111 5.54 -2.85 0.32
C THR A 111 4.82 -3.12 1.63
N ALA A 112 4.39 -2.06 2.30
CA ALA A 112 3.60 -2.10 3.53
C ALA A 112 2.10 -2.29 3.23
N TRP A 113 1.75 -3.30 2.43
CA TRP A 113 0.36 -3.54 2.01
C TRP A 113 -0.58 -3.82 3.20
N GLU A 114 -0.12 -4.60 4.18
CA GLU A 114 -0.91 -4.90 5.39
C GLU A 114 -1.30 -3.61 6.14
N ASP A 115 -0.36 -2.68 6.27
CA ASP A 115 -0.62 -1.37 6.87
C ASP A 115 -1.62 -0.57 6.04
N ALA A 116 -1.52 -0.63 4.71
CA ALA A 116 -2.46 0.02 3.80
C ALA A 116 -3.90 -0.49 4.01
N VAL A 117 -4.09 -1.81 4.03
CA VAL A 117 -5.41 -2.43 4.24
C VAL A 117 -5.98 -2.06 5.61
N ARG A 118 -5.15 -2.08 6.66
CA ARG A 118 -5.57 -1.73 8.02
C ARG A 118 -5.98 -0.28 8.21
N ARG A 119 -5.55 0.63 7.34
CA ARG A 119 -6.04 2.02 7.36
C ARG A 119 -7.54 2.10 7.04
N PHE A 120 -8.06 1.20 6.22
CA PHE A 120 -9.45 1.18 5.75
C PHE A 120 -10.34 0.15 6.44
N TYR A 121 -9.77 -0.96 6.91
CA TYR A 121 -10.56 -2.04 7.51
C TYR A 121 -10.04 -2.38 8.90
N SER A 122 -10.97 -2.47 9.86
CA SER A 122 -10.64 -2.94 11.20
C SER A 122 -10.50 -4.46 11.16
N ILE A 123 -9.27 -4.95 10.97
CA ILE A 123 -8.95 -6.38 10.97
C ILE A 123 -8.45 -6.73 12.38
N PRO A 124 -9.25 -7.40 13.23
CA PRO A 124 -8.78 -7.88 14.51
C PRO A 124 -7.71 -8.97 14.32
N PHE A 125 -6.70 -8.98 15.19
CA PHE A 125 -5.78 -10.10 15.29
C PHE A 125 -6.36 -11.18 16.21
N GLU A 126 -6.07 -12.44 15.87
CA GLU A 126 -5.91 -13.53 16.86
C GLU A 126 -4.51 -13.48 17.49
#